data_AF-A0A843F553-F1
#
_entry.id   AF-A0A843F553-F1
#
_cell.length_a   1.000
_cell.length_b   1.000
_cell.length_c   1.000
_cell.angle_alpha   90.00
_cell.angle_beta   90.00
_cell.angle_gamma   90.00
#
_symmetry.space_group_name_H-M   'P 1'
#
loop_
_entity.id
_entity.type
_entity.pdbx_description
1 polymer ?
#
loop_
_entity_poly.entity_id
_entity_poly.type
_entity_poly.pdbx_seq_one_letter_code
_entity_poly.pdbx_strand_id
1 'polypeptide(L)'
;MIILIFMFLMPMVGGGTRTVLGNETSGSSGGAYNRTMRLRDAALQFILVYVLLTSAMALILMLMAYSPFEAITLAFCTLSTGGFMASSVVFTPALKIVILIFMFLGATNFYLHYRAVFQRDIHYGKSEEFMGVLVWCIVMSFVLFLLLNPDPLNNVFDNYLDSLFMTVSASSTTGYSYESFGSWHYASMIVLYLLAIVGASSGSTAGGIKISRLIIVLKALRRSFEQVIRPNAVNPIRMDGNNVPDDVVKSAMMVIMLFGLTIIGFSLLFMVFGYSGTGSISCSIALISNFGTAVGEFAAGYGTAPDIIKLIMIVMMWFGRLEILVAMAILSPRVWKDQYLNFRKNRRDN
;
A
#
# COMPACT_ATOMS: atom_id res chain seq x y z
N MET A 1 -4.93 -7.04 -9.86
CA MET A 1 -5.39 -6.18 -10.98
C MET A 1 -4.54 -4.90 -11.13
N ILE A 2 -4.29 -4.11 -10.07
CA ILE A 2 -3.40 -2.92 -10.14
C ILE A 2 -1.99 -3.28 -10.61
N ILE A 3 -1.36 -4.32 -10.07
CA ILE A 3 0.01 -4.72 -10.43
C ILE A 3 0.10 -5.15 -11.90
N LEU A 4 -0.92 -5.83 -12.42
CA LEU A 4 -1.00 -6.23 -13.83
C LEU A 4 -1.11 -5.01 -14.74
N ILE A 5 -1.96 -4.04 -14.41
CA ILE A 5 -2.09 -2.78 -15.15
C ILE A 5 -0.79 -1.96 -15.06
N PHE A 6 -0.18 -1.89 -13.87
CA PHE A 6 1.08 -1.19 -13.64
C PHE A 6 2.24 -1.81 -14.44
N MET A 7 2.34 -3.14 -14.47
CA MET A 7 3.31 -3.86 -15.32
C MET A 7 3.04 -3.72 -16.81
N PHE A 8 1.77 -3.59 -17.22
CA PHE A 8 1.41 -3.38 -18.62
C PHE A 8 1.61 -1.94 -19.08
N LEU A 9 1.47 -0.95 -18.18
CA LEU A 9 1.61 0.49 -18.48
C LEU A 9 3.04 1.02 -18.29
N MET A 10 3.84 0.45 -17.39
CA MET A 10 5.24 0.86 -17.20
C MET A 10 6.10 0.87 -18.48
N PRO A 11 5.92 -0.06 -19.44
CA PRO A 11 6.57 0.01 -20.75
C PRO A 11 6.19 1.25 -21.56
N MET A 12 5.00 1.83 -21.34
CA MET A 12 4.47 2.98 -22.09
C MET A 12 4.87 4.34 -21.49
N VAL A 13 5.10 4.42 -20.17
CA VAL A 13 5.59 5.65 -19.50
C VAL A 13 7.10 5.74 -19.68
N GLY A 14 7.52 6.11 -20.89
CA GLY A 14 8.91 6.39 -21.23
C GLY A 14 9.43 7.61 -20.47
N GLY A 15 10.53 7.45 -19.74
CA GLY A 15 11.29 8.61 -19.25
C GLY A 15 12.35 8.32 -18.19
N GLY A 16 11.99 7.72 -17.05
CA GLY A 16 12.86 7.73 -15.86
C GLY A 16 13.21 6.37 -15.24
N THR A 17 12.42 5.33 -15.51
CA THR A 17 12.66 3.95 -15.03
C THR A 17 13.49 3.10 -15.99
N ARG A 18 13.98 3.70 -17.09
CA ARG A 18 14.82 3.02 -18.09
C ARG A 18 16.23 2.66 -17.57
N THR A 19 16.66 3.23 -16.45
CA THR A 19 18.04 3.09 -15.93
C THR A 19 18.19 2.27 -14.64
N VAL A 20 17.10 2.00 -13.90
CA VAL A 20 17.20 1.27 -12.61
C VAL A 20 17.08 -0.25 -12.79
N LEU A 21 16.29 -0.71 -13.77
CA LEU A 21 16.22 -2.15 -14.12
C LEU A 21 17.26 -2.58 -15.16
N GLY A 22 18.09 -1.65 -15.65
CA GLY A 22 19.15 -1.92 -16.64
C GLY A 22 20.46 -2.42 -16.03
N ASN A 23 20.67 -2.27 -14.72
CA ASN A 23 21.98 -2.50 -14.10
C ASN A 23 22.11 -3.79 -13.29
N GLU A 24 21.05 -4.60 -13.16
CA GLU A 24 21.17 -5.89 -12.44
C GLU A 24 21.50 -7.09 -13.35
N THR A 25 21.58 -6.93 -14.68
CA THR A 25 22.07 -8.02 -15.56
C THR A 25 22.85 -7.46 -16.75
N SER A 26 24.13 -7.20 -16.54
CA SER A 26 25.13 -7.15 -17.60
C SER A 26 25.17 -8.52 -18.29
N GLY A 27 24.56 -8.62 -19.47
CA GLY A 27 24.70 -9.77 -20.36
C GLY A 27 23.40 -10.22 -21.02
N SER A 28 22.97 -9.52 -22.06
CA SER A 28 22.35 -10.10 -23.27
C SER A 28 21.61 -9.00 -24.04
N SER A 29 22.17 -8.61 -25.18
CA SER A 29 21.47 -7.87 -26.24
C SER A 29 20.24 -8.66 -26.68
N GLY A 30 19.06 -8.32 -26.16
CA GLY A 30 17.80 -8.96 -26.51
C GLY A 30 16.64 -7.97 -26.31
N GLY A 31 15.99 -7.60 -27.42
CA GLY A 31 15.06 -6.47 -27.54
C GLY A 31 13.81 -6.50 -26.65
N ALA A 32 12.91 -5.55 -26.87
CA ALA A 32 11.64 -5.37 -26.14
C ALA A 32 10.82 -6.67 -25.95
N TYR A 33 10.98 -7.66 -26.84
CA TYR A 33 10.41 -9.01 -26.77
C TYR A 33 10.78 -9.80 -25.48
N ASN A 34 12.04 -9.75 -25.02
CA ASN A 34 12.46 -10.42 -23.78
C ASN A 34 11.88 -9.74 -22.52
N ARG A 35 11.54 -8.45 -22.60
CA ARG A 35 10.91 -7.70 -21.49
C ARG A 35 9.42 -8.01 -21.38
N THR A 36 8.70 -8.12 -22.50
CA THR A 36 7.28 -8.50 -22.50
C THR A 36 7.05 -9.92 -21.98
N MET A 37 7.98 -10.85 -22.25
CA MET A 37 7.91 -12.23 -21.74
C MET A 37 8.13 -12.28 -20.22
N ARG A 38 9.13 -11.56 -19.69
CA ARG A 38 9.39 -11.46 -18.24
C ARG A 38 8.25 -10.79 -17.47
N LEU A 39 7.58 -9.79 -18.08
CA LEU A 39 6.38 -9.18 -17.48
C LEU A 39 5.21 -10.16 -17.47
N ARG A 40 5.01 -10.95 -18.53
CA ARG A 40 3.99 -12.00 -18.51
C ARG A 40 4.25 -13.04 -17.40
N ASP A 41 5.51 -13.43 -17.20
CA ASP A 41 5.85 -14.41 -16.18
C ASP A 41 5.59 -13.88 -14.76
N ALA A 42 6.02 -12.66 -14.44
CA ALA A 42 5.75 -12.05 -13.14
C ALA A 42 4.23 -11.86 -12.89
N ALA A 43 3.46 -11.57 -13.92
CA ALA A 43 2.00 -11.49 -13.87
C ALA A 43 1.36 -12.85 -13.53
N LEU A 44 1.84 -13.93 -14.16
CA LEU A 44 1.37 -15.29 -13.88
C LEU A 44 1.74 -15.74 -12.46
N GLN A 45 2.97 -15.43 -12.01
CA GLN A 45 3.42 -15.71 -10.65
C GLN A 45 2.51 -15.05 -9.62
N PHE A 46 2.14 -13.78 -9.84
CA PHE A 46 1.21 -13.05 -8.99
C PHE A 46 -0.17 -13.72 -8.96
N ILE A 47 -0.76 -13.99 -10.12
CA ILE A 47 -2.11 -14.61 -10.23
C ILE A 47 -2.14 -15.95 -9.50
N LEU A 48 -1.08 -16.75 -9.67
CA LEU A 48 -0.99 -18.07 -9.08
C LEU A 48 -0.99 -17.98 -7.54
N VAL A 49 -0.14 -17.13 -6.95
CA VAL A 49 -0.11 -16.91 -5.51
C VAL A 49 -1.44 -16.34 -5.01
N TYR A 50 -2.03 -15.37 -5.72
CA TYR A 50 -3.30 -14.76 -5.36
C TYR A 50 -4.42 -15.80 -5.29
N VAL A 51 -4.59 -16.62 -6.32
CA VAL A 51 -5.61 -17.69 -6.35
C VAL A 51 -5.36 -18.71 -5.24
N LEU A 52 -4.11 -19.09 -5.00
CA LEU A 52 -3.74 -20.02 -3.94
C LEU A 52 -4.14 -19.47 -2.57
N LEU A 53 -3.73 -18.25 -2.23
CA LEU A 53 -4.05 -17.66 -0.92
C LEU A 53 -5.54 -17.39 -0.75
N THR A 54 -6.23 -16.89 -1.77
CA THR A 54 -7.69 -16.66 -1.72
C THR A 54 -8.46 -17.97 -1.54
N SER A 55 -8.08 -19.03 -2.26
CA SER A 55 -8.71 -20.35 -2.11
C SER A 55 -8.47 -20.95 -0.72
N ALA A 56 -7.24 -20.83 -0.19
CA ALA A 56 -6.91 -21.29 1.16
C ALA A 56 -7.74 -20.56 2.23
N MET A 57 -7.86 -19.24 2.14
CA MET A 57 -8.70 -18.45 3.06
C MET A 57 -10.18 -18.84 2.95
N ALA A 58 -10.71 -18.95 1.73
CA ALA A 58 -12.11 -19.32 1.53
C ALA A 58 -12.42 -20.71 2.12
N LEU A 59 -11.52 -21.69 1.92
CA LEU A 59 -11.68 -23.03 2.51
C LEU A 59 -11.66 -22.99 4.04
N ILE A 60 -10.74 -22.25 4.66
CA ILE A 60 -10.69 -22.10 6.12
C ILE A 60 -11.99 -21.47 6.64
N LEU A 61 -12.50 -20.43 5.99
CA LEU A 61 -13.75 -19.79 6.37
C LEU A 61 -14.97 -20.73 6.23
N MET A 62 -15.01 -21.56 5.19
CA MET A 62 -16.04 -22.59 5.06
C MET A 62 -15.96 -23.64 6.17
N LEU A 63 -14.75 -24.03 6.59
CA LEU A 63 -14.54 -24.93 7.74
C LEU A 63 -14.96 -24.30 9.07
N MET A 64 -14.94 -22.97 9.16
CA MET A 64 -15.48 -22.20 10.29
C MET A 64 -17.02 -22.01 10.23
N ALA A 65 -17.70 -22.73 9.35
CA ALA A 65 -19.16 -22.72 9.17
C ALA A 65 -19.76 -21.42 8.61
N TYR A 66 -18.97 -20.58 7.93
CA TYR A 66 -19.52 -19.48 7.12
C TYR A 66 -20.11 -19.99 5.82
N SER A 67 -21.15 -19.31 5.32
CA SER A 67 -21.74 -19.69 4.03
C SER A 67 -20.70 -19.57 2.90
N PRO A 68 -20.77 -20.42 1.84
CA PRO A 68 -19.80 -20.36 0.74
C PRO A 68 -19.71 -18.98 0.10
N PHE A 69 -20.84 -18.27 -0.01
CA PHE A 69 -20.89 -16.91 -0.55
C PHE A 69 -20.12 -15.92 0.33
N GLU A 70 -20.34 -15.93 1.65
CA GLU A 70 -19.62 -15.05 2.58
C GLU A 70 -18.13 -15.40 2.64
N ALA A 71 -17.80 -16.69 2.71
CA ALA A 71 -16.41 -17.15 2.75
C ALA A 71 -15.60 -16.67 1.52
N ILE A 72 -16.16 -16.82 0.32
CA ILE A 72 -15.50 -16.42 -0.93
C ILE A 72 -15.40 -14.90 -1.04
N THR A 73 -16.49 -14.18 -0.75
CA THR A 73 -16.50 -12.70 -0.84
C THR A 73 -15.54 -12.07 0.17
N LEU A 74 -15.51 -12.59 1.41
CA LEU A 74 -14.58 -12.13 2.44
C LEU A 74 -13.13 -12.46 2.09
N ALA A 75 -12.87 -13.64 1.53
CA ALA A 75 -11.53 -14.01 1.06
C ALA A 75 -11.04 -13.10 -0.07
N PHE A 76 -11.89 -12.78 -1.06
CA PHE A 76 -11.55 -11.85 -2.12
C PHE A 76 -11.26 -10.44 -1.58
N CYS A 77 -12.09 -9.94 -0.68
CA CYS A 77 -11.95 -8.59 -0.13
C CYS A 77 -10.73 -8.46 0.78
N THR A 78 -10.39 -9.51 1.53
CA THR A 78 -9.21 -9.55 2.41
C THR A 78 -7.93 -9.55 1.58
N LEU A 79 -7.80 -10.46 0.62
CA LEU A 79 -6.59 -10.61 -0.20
C LEU A 79 -6.38 -9.47 -1.19
N SER A 80 -7.46 -8.80 -1.63
CA SER A 80 -7.37 -7.60 -2.46
C SER A 80 -7.17 -6.31 -1.67
N THR A 81 -7.08 -6.38 -0.33
CA THR A 81 -7.05 -5.25 0.60
C THR A 81 -8.16 -4.24 0.28
N GLY A 82 -9.38 -4.74 0.14
CA GLY A 82 -10.55 -3.97 -0.30
C GLY A 82 -11.54 -3.61 0.81
N GLY A 83 -11.53 -4.30 1.95
CA GLY A 83 -12.32 -3.92 3.12
C GLY A 83 -13.82 -4.12 3.04
N PHE A 84 -14.35 -4.57 1.90
CA PHE A 84 -15.77 -4.82 1.74
C PHE A 84 -16.20 -6.09 2.48
N MET A 85 -17.44 -6.06 2.95
CA MET A 85 -18.11 -7.18 3.60
C MET A 85 -19.50 -7.33 2.98
N ALA A 86 -19.88 -8.56 2.63
CA ALA A 86 -21.19 -8.84 2.02
C ALA A 86 -22.34 -8.81 3.04
N SER A 87 -22.03 -9.10 4.30
CA SER A 87 -22.94 -9.09 5.44
C SER A 87 -22.23 -8.47 6.65
N SER A 88 -22.99 -8.12 7.69
CA SER A 88 -22.43 -7.64 8.97
C SER A 88 -21.77 -8.80 9.72
N VAL A 89 -20.53 -9.10 9.38
CA VAL A 89 -19.75 -10.17 10.01
C VAL A 89 -19.26 -9.71 11.39
N VAL A 90 -19.54 -10.50 12.42
CA VAL A 90 -18.99 -10.26 13.76
C VAL A 90 -17.60 -10.88 13.85
N PHE A 91 -16.61 -10.05 14.17
CA PHE A 91 -15.21 -10.46 14.29
C PHE A 91 -14.95 -11.18 15.64
N THR A 92 -15.23 -12.49 15.69
CA THR A 92 -14.82 -13.34 16.81
C THR A 92 -13.29 -13.47 16.87
N PRO A 93 -12.68 -13.80 18.03
CA PRO A 93 -11.23 -13.94 18.15
C PRO A 93 -10.63 -14.92 17.12
N ALA A 94 -11.30 -16.06 16.87
CA ALA A 94 -10.87 -17.03 15.87
C ALA A 94 -10.89 -16.44 14.45
N LEU A 95 -11.94 -15.69 14.09
CA LEU A 95 -12.04 -15.05 12.79
C LEU A 95 -11.01 -13.93 12.63
N LYS A 96 -10.79 -13.12 13.68
CA LYS A 96 -9.76 -12.07 13.71
C LYS A 96 -8.39 -12.66 13.36
N ILE A 97 -8.00 -13.78 13.98
CA ILE A 97 -6.71 -14.43 13.71
C ILE A 97 -6.58 -14.85 12.25
N VAL A 98 -7.61 -15.51 11.69
CA VAL A 98 -7.59 -15.97 10.29
C VAL A 98 -7.45 -14.78 9.34
N ILE A 99 -8.33 -13.78 9.46
CA ILE A 99 -8.31 -12.60 8.58
C ILE A 99 -7.00 -11.83 8.76
N LEU A 100 -6.48 -11.70 9.97
CA LEU A 100 -5.22 -11.03 10.26
C LEU A 100 -4.04 -11.66 9.53
N ILE A 101 -3.92 -12.99 9.55
CA ILE A 101 -2.86 -13.71 8.84
C ILE A 101 -2.96 -13.42 7.34
N PHE A 102 -4.15 -13.52 6.75
CA PHE A 102 -4.34 -13.31 5.32
C PHE A 102 -4.22 -11.83 4.90
N MET A 103 -4.62 -10.87 5.74
CA MET A 103 -4.35 -9.45 5.54
C MET A 103 -2.86 -9.18 5.51
N PHE A 104 -2.11 -9.75 6.46
CA PHE A 104 -0.66 -9.58 6.51
C PHE A 104 0.01 -10.19 5.27
N LEU A 105 -0.38 -11.40 4.85
CA LEU A 105 0.12 -12.03 3.63
C LEU A 105 -0.23 -11.20 2.37
N GLY A 106 -1.45 -10.66 2.26
CA GLY A 106 -1.84 -9.80 1.13
C GLY A 106 -1.11 -8.44 1.13
N ALA A 107 -0.68 -7.97 2.30
CA ALA A 107 0.11 -6.75 2.45
C ALA A 107 1.61 -6.95 2.15
N THR A 108 2.09 -8.19 2.19
CA THR A 108 3.48 -8.53 1.86
C THR A 108 3.69 -8.78 0.36
N ASN A 109 4.95 -8.78 -0.07
CA ASN A 109 5.29 -8.83 -1.48
C ASN A 109 4.97 -10.23 -2.04
N PHE A 110 4.08 -10.31 -3.03
CA PHE A 110 3.64 -11.56 -3.64
C PHE A 110 4.78 -12.35 -4.29
N TYR A 111 5.84 -11.67 -4.72
CA TYR A 111 7.03 -12.34 -5.25
C TYR A 111 7.76 -13.18 -4.18
N LEU A 112 7.80 -12.71 -2.93
CA LEU A 112 8.39 -13.48 -1.83
C LEU A 112 7.58 -14.75 -1.54
N HIS A 113 6.25 -14.66 -1.59
CA HIS A 113 5.37 -15.83 -1.47
C HIS A 113 5.57 -16.83 -2.61
N TYR A 114 5.72 -16.35 -3.84
CA TYR A 114 5.99 -17.21 -4.98
C TYR A 114 7.31 -17.99 -4.78
N ARG A 115 8.39 -17.32 -4.38
CA ARG A 115 9.68 -17.96 -4.11
C ARG A 115 9.59 -18.99 -2.98
N ALA A 116 8.88 -18.66 -1.90
CA ALA A 116 8.73 -19.56 -0.78
C ALA A 116 7.97 -20.84 -1.14
N VAL A 117 6.86 -20.72 -1.88
CA VAL A 117 5.98 -21.85 -2.21
C VAL A 117 6.52 -22.69 -3.37
N PHE A 118 6.95 -22.05 -4.47
CA PHE A 118 7.30 -22.73 -5.72
C PHE A 118 8.79 -22.99 -5.89
N GLN A 119 9.64 -22.14 -5.31
CA GLN A 119 11.11 -22.29 -5.40
C GLN A 119 11.72 -22.85 -4.10
N ARG A 120 10.90 -23.09 -3.06
CA ARG A 120 11.31 -23.57 -1.73
C ARG A 120 12.39 -22.69 -1.09
N ASP A 121 12.38 -21.41 -1.43
CA ASP A 121 13.41 -20.45 -1.04
C ASP A 121 12.85 -19.47 -0.01
N ILE A 122 12.89 -19.88 1.26
CA ILE A 122 12.22 -19.19 2.38
C ILE A 122 13.20 -18.22 3.04
N HIS A 123 13.44 -17.07 2.38
CA HIS A 123 14.34 -16.03 2.89
C HIS A 123 13.64 -14.68 3.12
N TYR A 124 12.47 -14.70 3.76
CA TYR A 124 11.72 -13.47 4.09
C TYR A 124 12.55 -12.47 4.89
N GLY A 125 13.40 -12.94 5.81
CA GLY A 125 14.20 -12.07 6.66
C GLY A 125 15.40 -11.39 6.02
N LYS A 126 15.74 -11.74 4.77
CA LYS A 126 16.75 -11.00 4.00
C LYS A 126 16.17 -9.74 3.35
N SER A 127 14.84 -9.65 3.21
CA SER A 127 14.19 -8.47 2.64
C SER A 127 13.99 -7.41 3.70
N GLU A 128 14.63 -6.26 3.50
CA GLU A 128 14.44 -5.07 4.32
C GLU A 128 12.99 -4.58 4.27
N GLU A 129 12.27 -4.74 3.15
CA GLU A 129 10.85 -4.39 3.08
C GLU A 129 10.00 -5.25 4.02
N PHE A 130 10.17 -6.58 3.97
CA PHE A 130 9.41 -7.50 4.81
C PHE A 130 9.69 -7.24 6.29
N MET A 131 10.96 -7.10 6.65
CA MET A 131 11.36 -6.78 8.02
C MET A 131 10.87 -5.40 8.45
N GLY A 132 10.87 -4.42 7.54
CA GLY A 132 10.29 -3.10 7.75
C GLY A 132 8.81 -3.18 8.11
N VAL A 133 8.00 -3.91 7.32
CA VAL A 133 6.55 -4.06 7.58
C VAL A 133 6.32 -4.76 8.91
N LEU A 134 7.06 -5.83 9.18
CA LEU A 134 6.92 -6.61 10.40
C LEU A 134 7.24 -5.76 11.63
N VAL A 135 8.37 -5.05 11.64
CA VAL A 135 8.76 -4.16 12.75
C VAL A 135 7.75 -3.02 12.91
N TRP A 136 7.32 -2.42 11.80
CA TRP A 136 6.33 -1.35 11.79
C TRP A 136 5.00 -1.78 12.43
N CYS A 137 4.47 -2.93 12.02
CA CYS A 137 3.24 -3.48 12.59
C CYS A 137 3.39 -3.85 14.07
N ILE A 138 4.51 -4.45 14.49
CA ILE A 138 4.73 -4.81 15.90
C ILE A 138 4.80 -3.56 16.79
N VAL A 139 5.61 -2.57 16.39
CA VAL A 139 5.78 -1.34 17.16
C VAL A 139 4.46 -0.59 17.29
N MET A 140 3.75 -0.39 16.18
CA MET A 140 2.49 0.36 16.21
C MET A 140 1.36 -0.41 16.90
N SER A 141 1.34 -1.75 16.80
CA SER A 141 0.39 -2.59 17.55
C SER A 141 0.60 -2.47 19.05
N PHE A 142 1.86 -2.42 19.50
CA PHE A 142 2.17 -2.24 20.91
C PHE A 142 1.77 -0.85 21.40
N VAL A 143 2.04 0.20 20.61
CA VAL A 143 1.59 1.57 20.93
C VAL A 143 0.06 1.63 21.00
N LEU A 144 -0.65 1.03 20.04
CA LEU A 144 -2.11 1.02 20.02
C LEU A 144 -2.69 0.25 21.22
N PHE A 145 -2.08 -0.89 21.58
CA PHE A 145 -2.46 -1.66 22.76
C PHE A 145 -2.41 -0.83 24.04
N LEU A 146 -1.35 -0.04 24.24
CA LEU A 146 -1.22 0.84 25.40
C LEU A 146 -2.23 2.00 25.40
N LEU A 147 -2.61 2.50 24.22
CA LEU A 147 -3.54 3.62 24.11
C LEU A 147 -5.01 3.23 24.28
N LEU A 148 -5.38 2.00 23.91
CA LEU A 148 -6.77 1.54 23.98
C LEU A 148 -7.15 0.96 25.34
N ASN A 149 -6.18 0.47 26.11
CA ASN A 149 -6.45 -0.30 27.32
C ASN A 149 -5.90 0.43 28.55
N PRO A 150 -6.71 1.26 29.23
CA PRO A 150 -6.29 1.92 30.47
C PRO A 150 -6.01 0.93 31.61
N ASP A 151 -6.64 -0.25 31.60
CA ASP A 151 -6.31 -1.40 32.46
C ASP A 151 -5.76 -2.57 31.63
N PRO A 152 -4.50 -2.52 31.18
CA PRO A 152 -3.95 -3.47 30.19
C PRO A 152 -3.80 -4.90 30.72
N LEU A 153 -3.97 -5.12 32.02
CA LEU A 153 -3.77 -6.42 32.68
C LEU A 153 -5.02 -7.32 32.66
N ASN A 154 -6.20 -6.78 32.38
CA ASN A 154 -7.41 -7.58 32.20
C ASN A 154 -7.48 -8.05 30.74
N ASN A 155 -7.58 -9.37 30.51
CA ASN A 155 -7.69 -9.98 29.17
C ASN A 155 -6.63 -9.49 28.17
N VAL A 156 -5.36 -9.52 28.58
CA VAL A 156 -4.19 -9.09 27.78
C VAL A 156 -4.22 -9.65 26.35
N PHE A 157 -4.58 -10.92 26.20
CA PHE A 157 -4.58 -11.60 24.89
C PHE A 157 -5.59 -11.00 23.92
N ASP A 158 -6.85 -10.85 24.32
CA ASP A 158 -7.91 -10.32 23.46
C ASP A 158 -7.66 -8.85 23.13
N ASN A 159 -7.25 -8.05 24.13
CA ASN A 159 -6.93 -6.64 23.94
C ASN A 159 -5.75 -6.43 22.97
N TYR A 160 -4.73 -7.28 23.06
CA TYR A 160 -3.60 -7.23 22.14
C TYR A 160 -3.99 -7.72 20.74
N LEU A 161 -4.81 -8.77 20.63
CA LEU A 161 -5.33 -9.25 19.35
C LEU A 161 -6.14 -8.17 18.62
N ASP A 162 -6.96 -7.41 19.35
CA ASP A 162 -7.77 -6.32 18.80
C ASP A 162 -6.91 -5.16 18.29
N SER A 163 -5.88 -4.82 19.06
CA SER A 163 -4.88 -3.82 18.68
C SER A 163 -4.08 -4.25 17.45
N LEU A 164 -3.67 -5.53 17.40
CA LEU A 164 -2.94 -6.12 16.28
C LEU A 164 -3.82 -6.17 15.02
N PHE A 165 -5.10 -6.54 15.17
CA PHE A 165 -6.06 -6.60 14.07
C PHE A 165 -6.26 -5.23 13.42
N MET A 166 -6.52 -4.19 14.22
CA MET A 166 -6.67 -2.83 13.70
C MET A 166 -5.37 -2.30 13.09
N THR A 167 -4.23 -2.64 13.69
CA THR A 167 -2.92 -2.25 13.17
C THR A 167 -2.63 -2.85 11.81
N VAL A 168 -2.82 -4.17 11.67
CA VAL A 168 -2.61 -4.87 10.39
C VAL A 168 -3.64 -4.42 9.36
N SER A 169 -4.89 -4.20 9.75
CA SER A 169 -5.93 -3.67 8.86
C SER A 169 -5.57 -2.28 8.30
N ALA A 170 -5.09 -1.37 9.15
CA ALA A 170 -4.65 -0.04 8.74
C ALA A 170 -3.38 -0.07 7.89
N SER A 171 -2.36 -0.82 8.32
CA SER A 171 -1.07 -0.97 7.61
C SER A 171 -1.24 -1.61 6.23
N SER A 172 -2.07 -2.65 6.14
CA SER A 172 -2.44 -3.30 4.87
C SER A 172 -3.39 -2.48 4.02
N THR A 173 -3.89 -1.34 4.53
CA THR A 173 -4.94 -0.52 3.93
C THR A 173 -6.22 -1.31 3.62
N THR A 174 -6.47 -2.41 4.33
CA THR A 174 -7.66 -3.25 4.10
C THR A 174 -8.92 -2.54 4.60
N GLY A 175 -8.85 -1.82 5.72
CA GLY A 175 -10.01 -1.04 6.19
C GLY A 175 -11.01 -1.80 7.04
N TYR A 176 -10.76 -3.07 7.37
CA TYR A 176 -11.59 -3.77 8.34
C TYR A 176 -11.50 -3.14 9.72
N SER A 177 -12.65 -3.07 10.37
CA SER A 177 -12.80 -2.55 11.70
C SER A 177 -13.77 -3.45 12.46
N TYR A 178 -13.38 -3.86 13.66
CA TYR A 178 -14.26 -4.62 14.55
C TYR A 178 -15.23 -3.73 15.33
N GLU A 179 -14.90 -2.43 15.49
CA GLU A 179 -15.76 -1.44 16.14
C GLU A 179 -15.49 -0.02 15.62
N SER A 180 -16.47 0.87 15.72
CA SER A 180 -16.28 2.27 15.32
C SER A 180 -15.24 2.94 16.21
N PHE A 181 -14.07 3.24 15.65
CA PHE A 181 -12.99 3.94 16.34
C PHE A 181 -13.16 5.46 16.33
N GLY A 182 -14.33 5.97 15.92
CA GLY A 182 -14.67 7.40 15.93
C GLY A 182 -14.76 8.00 17.34
N SER A 183 -14.95 7.18 18.36
CA SER A 183 -15.00 7.58 19.77
C SER A 183 -13.69 7.34 20.53
N TRP A 184 -12.68 6.76 19.87
CA TRP A 184 -11.39 6.46 20.50
C TRP A 184 -10.62 7.73 20.83
N HIS A 185 -9.59 7.59 21.67
CA HIS A 185 -8.67 8.69 21.93
C HIS A 185 -7.99 9.15 20.62
N TYR A 186 -7.82 10.46 20.44
CA TYR A 186 -7.25 11.03 19.21
C TYR A 186 -5.86 10.48 18.87
N ALA A 187 -5.03 10.14 19.87
CA ALA A 187 -3.74 9.52 19.61
C ALA A 187 -3.87 8.15 18.91
N SER A 188 -4.86 7.32 19.30
CA SER A 188 -5.14 6.04 18.66
C SER A 188 -5.56 6.21 17.21
N MET A 189 -6.41 7.21 16.93
CA MET A 189 -6.80 7.55 15.56
C MET A 189 -5.59 7.97 14.72
N ILE A 190 -4.71 8.83 15.25
CA ILE A 190 -3.49 9.27 14.56
C ILE A 190 -2.58 8.07 14.24
N VAL A 191 -2.41 7.13 15.18
CA VAL A 191 -1.63 5.90 14.94
C VAL A 191 -2.21 5.10 13.76
N LEU A 192 -3.54 4.89 13.73
CA LEU A 192 -4.19 4.19 12.62
C LEU A 192 -4.02 4.92 11.28
N TYR A 193 -4.16 6.24 11.25
CA TYR A 193 -3.97 7.01 10.02
C TYR A 193 -2.50 7.05 9.58
N LEU A 194 -1.54 7.07 10.50
CA LEU A 194 -0.12 6.94 10.17
C LEU A 194 0.19 5.58 9.55
N LEU A 195 -0.38 4.50 10.09
CA LEU A 195 -0.29 3.16 9.52
C LEU A 195 -0.85 3.14 8.08
N ALA A 196 -2.03 3.72 7.86
CA ALA A 196 -2.64 3.81 6.54
C ALA A 196 -1.81 4.63 5.54
N ILE A 197 -1.16 5.71 5.99
CA ILE A 197 -0.27 6.53 5.14
C ILE A 197 0.96 5.73 4.71
N VAL A 198 1.62 5.02 5.63
CA VAL A 198 2.88 4.27 5.38
C VAL A 198 2.63 2.94 4.64
N GLY A 199 1.38 2.49 4.54
CA GLY A 199 0.99 1.32 3.77
C GLY A 199 1.88 0.09 4.04
N ALA A 200 1.97 -0.80 3.05
CA ALA A 200 2.74 -2.03 3.17
C ALA A 200 3.86 -2.14 2.12
N SER A 201 4.22 -3.37 1.75
CA SER A 201 5.36 -3.66 0.88
C SER A 201 5.14 -3.30 -0.60
N SER A 202 6.23 -3.21 -1.36
CA SER A 202 6.17 -3.10 -2.82
C SER A 202 5.66 -4.42 -3.41
N GLY A 203 4.86 -4.37 -4.48
CA GLY A 203 4.32 -5.60 -5.11
C GLY A 203 3.20 -6.30 -4.31
N SER A 204 2.63 -5.62 -3.32
CA SER A 204 1.40 -6.02 -2.62
C SER A 204 0.16 -5.31 -3.19
N THR A 205 -1.02 -5.75 -2.76
CA THR A 205 -2.29 -5.10 -3.12
C THR A 205 -2.61 -3.86 -2.30
N ALA A 206 -1.87 -3.60 -1.21
CA ALA A 206 -2.07 -2.46 -0.33
C ALA A 206 -1.86 -1.12 -1.05
N GLY A 207 -2.52 -0.06 -0.59
CA GLY A 207 -2.29 1.32 -1.00
C GLY A 207 -1.24 2.02 -0.13
N GLY A 208 -1.40 3.35 -0.01
CA GLY A 208 -0.50 4.21 0.76
C GLY A 208 0.90 4.40 0.13
N ILE A 209 1.75 5.11 0.86
CA ILE A 209 3.16 5.30 0.53
C ILE A 209 3.90 4.02 0.89
N LYS A 210 4.30 3.22 -0.10
CA LYS A 210 5.02 1.97 0.15
C LYS A 210 6.19 2.12 1.14
N ILE A 211 6.31 1.16 2.05
CA ILE A 211 7.32 1.17 3.12
C ILE A 211 8.75 1.24 2.58
N SER A 212 8.99 0.71 1.38
CA SER A 212 10.26 0.79 0.66
C SER A 212 10.70 2.23 0.44
N ARG A 213 9.78 3.11 0.03
CA ARG A 213 10.03 4.54 -0.15
C ARG A 213 10.34 5.21 1.17
N LEU A 214 9.64 4.82 2.24
CA LEU A 214 9.92 5.34 3.58
C LEU A 214 11.32 4.94 4.04
N ILE A 215 11.72 3.67 3.90
CA ILE A 215 13.06 3.18 4.26
C ILE A 215 14.14 3.94 3.47
N ILE A 216 13.96 4.10 2.15
CA ILE A 216 14.90 4.84 1.29
C ILE A 216 15.03 6.29 1.77
N VAL A 217 13.93 6.97 2.07
CA VAL A 217 13.95 8.37 2.52
C VAL A 217 14.56 8.50 3.91
N LEU A 218 14.29 7.58 4.83
CA LEU A 218 14.95 7.56 6.15
C LEU A 218 16.46 7.35 6.03
N LYS A 219 16.90 6.45 5.14
CA LYS A 219 18.34 6.27 4.84
C LYS A 219 18.95 7.51 4.18
N ALA A 220 18.21 8.19 3.31
CA ALA A 220 18.64 9.45 2.70
C ALA A 220 18.78 10.56 3.74
N LEU A 221 17.81 10.71 4.65
CA LEU A 221 17.89 11.67 5.76
C LEU A 221 19.10 11.39 6.64
N ARG A 222 19.35 10.12 7.00
CA ARG A 222 20.54 9.73 7.76
C ARG A 222 21.83 10.10 7.02
N ARG A 223 21.92 9.82 5.72
CA ARG A 223 23.06 10.24 4.88
C ARG A 223 23.25 11.76 4.90
N SER A 224 22.17 12.54 4.79
CA SER A 224 22.22 13.99 4.83
C SER A 224 22.73 14.51 6.19
N PHE A 225 22.27 13.94 7.31
CA PHE A 225 22.81 14.27 8.64
C PHE A 225 24.29 13.91 8.77
N GLU A 226 24.70 12.75 8.30
CA GLU A 226 26.11 12.33 8.32
C GLU A 226 26.98 13.24 7.46
N GLN A 227 26.48 13.74 6.33
CA GLN A 227 27.18 14.70 5.47
C GLN A 227 27.33 16.09 6.10
N VAL A 228 26.36 16.53 6.91
CA VAL A 228 26.51 17.77 7.70
C VAL A 228 27.68 17.65 8.67
N ILE A 229 27.88 16.48 9.28
CA ILE A 229 28.98 16.22 10.21
C ILE A 229 30.30 15.95 9.46
N ARG A 230 30.23 15.23 8.33
CA ARG A 230 31.37 14.79 7.51
C ARG A 230 31.12 15.13 6.03
N PRO A 231 31.43 16.37 5.60
CA PRO A 231 31.06 16.86 4.25
C PRO A 231 31.68 16.08 3.09
N ASN A 232 32.81 15.41 3.30
CA ASN A 232 33.50 14.61 2.29
C ASN A 232 33.11 13.12 2.31
N ALA A 233 32.16 12.71 3.16
CA ALA A 233 31.74 11.31 3.25
C ALA A 233 30.83 10.93 2.06
N VAL A 234 31.27 9.94 1.28
CA VAL A 234 30.48 9.31 0.21
C VAL A 234 29.81 8.06 0.78
N ASN A 235 28.62 8.23 1.33
CA ASN A 235 27.82 7.12 1.87
C ASN A 235 26.71 6.74 0.87
N PRO A 236 26.90 5.69 0.04
CA PRO A 236 25.86 5.24 -0.87
C PRO A 236 24.68 4.66 -0.09
N ILE A 237 23.46 4.99 -0.51
CA ILE A 237 22.25 4.40 0.05
C ILE A 237 22.12 2.99 -0.51
N ARG A 238 21.93 2.00 0.36
CA ARG A 238 21.74 0.60 -0.02
C ARG A 238 20.37 0.10 0.41
N MET A 239 19.79 -0.81 -0.37
CA MET A 239 18.57 -1.54 -0.04
C MET A 239 18.76 -2.99 -0.48
N ASP A 240 18.50 -3.95 0.42
CA ASP A 240 18.74 -5.38 0.21
C ASP A 240 20.17 -5.71 -0.29
N GLY A 241 21.15 -4.92 0.15
CA GLY A 241 22.56 -5.03 -0.26
C GLY A 241 22.95 -4.31 -1.55
N ASN A 242 21.99 -3.86 -2.35
CA ASN A 242 22.21 -3.19 -3.63
C ASN A 242 22.23 -1.66 -3.47
N ASN A 243 23.04 -0.96 -4.27
CA ASN A 243 23.08 0.51 -4.26
C ASN A 243 21.81 1.08 -4.92
N VAL A 244 21.16 2.01 -4.22
CA VAL A 244 19.98 2.74 -4.72
C VAL A 244 20.45 3.98 -5.48
N PRO A 245 20.09 4.14 -6.77
CA PRO A 245 20.42 5.34 -7.54
C PRO A 245 19.77 6.60 -6.95
N ASP A 246 20.46 7.74 -7.01
CA ASP A 246 19.95 9.01 -6.45
C ASP A 246 18.62 9.45 -7.11
N ASP A 247 18.35 9.06 -8.36
CA ASP A 247 17.07 9.34 -9.03
C ASP A 247 15.89 8.62 -8.36
N VAL A 248 16.11 7.40 -7.84
CA VAL A 248 15.09 6.65 -7.09
C VAL A 248 14.82 7.34 -5.76
N VAL A 249 15.84 7.86 -5.10
CA VAL A 249 15.72 8.61 -3.84
C VAL A 249 14.90 9.88 -4.06
N LYS A 250 15.22 10.66 -5.09
CA LYS A 250 14.48 11.88 -5.46
C LYS A 250 13.01 11.56 -5.79
N SER A 251 12.77 10.48 -6.55
CA SER A 251 11.43 10.02 -6.86
C SER A 251 10.64 9.65 -5.60
N ALA A 252 11.26 8.91 -4.67
CA ALA A 252 10.65 8.55 -3.39
C ALA A 252 10.27 9.80 -2.57
N MET A 253 11.18 10.76 -2.44
CA MET A 253 10.91 12.04 -1.75
C MET A 253 9.75 12.81 -2.40
N MET A 254 9.73 12.90 -3.74
CA MET A 254 8.67 13.58 -4.48
C MET A 254 7.30 12.96 -4.21
N VAL A 255 7.22 11.63 -4.13
CA VAL A 255 5.95 10.94 -3.84
C VAL A 255 5.45 11.25 -2.44
N ILE A 256 6.33 11.22 -1.45
CA ILE A 256 5.95 11.54 -0.06
C ILE A 256 5.45 12.99 0.03
N MET A 257 6.15 13.94 -0.61
CA MET A 257 5.73 15.34 -0.62
C MET A 257 4.38 15.54 -1.30
N LEU A 258 4.18 14.94 -2.47
CA LEU A 258 2.92 15.03 -3.21
C LEU A 258 1.76 14.38 -2.46
N PHE A 259 2.01 13.26 -1.77
CA PHE A 259 1.03 12.60 -0.91
C PHE A 259 0.61 13.49 0.27
N GLY A 260 1.56 14.17 0.91
CA GLY A 260 1.25 15.17 1.95
C GLY A 260 0.48 16.37 1.41
N LEU A 261 0.90 16.93 0.28
CA LEU A 261 0.26 18.10 -0.32
C LEU A 261 -1.19 17.80 -0.76
N THR A 262 -1.44 16.61 -1.30
CA THR A 262 -2.78 16.17 -1.67
C THR A 262 -3.67 15.96 -0.43
N ILE A 263 -3.17 15.36 0.65
CA ILE A 263 -3.93 15.29 1.91
C ILE A 263 -4.33 16.69 2.37
N ILE A 264 -3.38 17.64 2.43
CA ILE A 264 -3.65 19.00 2.89
C ILE A 264 -4.66 19.70 1.96
N GLY A 265 -4.45 19.65 0.65
CA GLY A 265 -5.30 20.33 -0.33
C GLY A 265 -6.74 19.82 -0.34
N PHE A 266 -6.95 18.51 -0.31
CA PHE A 266 -8.29 17.93 -0.26
C PHE A 266 -8.95 18.10 1.13
N SER A 267 -8.18 18.08 2.21
CA SER A 267 -8.72 18.37 3.55
C SER A 267 -9.27 19.79 3.62
N LEU A 268 -8.53 20.77 3.09
CA LEU A 268 -9.00 22.15 3.00
C LEU A 268 -10.24 22.27 2.11
N LEU A 269 -10.27 21.56 0.99
CA LEU A 269 -11.44 21.52 0.11
C LEU A 269 -12.67 21.02 0.87
N PHE A 270 -12.59 19.89 1.58
CA PHE A 270 -13.72 19.35 2.34
C PHE A 270 -14.16 20.31 3.47
N MET A 271 -13.24 20.99 4.15
CA MET A 271 -13.59 22.01 5.13
C MET A 271 -14.36 23.19 4.51
N VAL A 272 -14.02 23.61 3.28
CA VAL A 272 -14.76 24.66 2.54
C VAL A 272 -16.20 24.22 2.24
N PHE A 273 -16.44 22.93 2.02
CA PHE A 273 -17.79 22.35 1.87
C PHE A 273 -18.54 22.19 3.21
N GLY A 274 -17.96 22.62 4.33
CA GLY A 274 -18.61 22.65 5.64
C GLY A 274 -18.42 21.41 6.51
N TYR A 275 -17.51 20.50 6.13
CA TYR A 275 -17.17 19.35 6.97
C TYR A 275 -16.21 19.72 8.11
N SER A 276 -16.29 18.99 9.22
CA SER A 276 -15.38 19.16 10.35
C SER A 276 -13.92 18.94 9.95
N GLY A 277 -12.99 19.57 10.68
CA GLY A 277 -11.57 19.41 10.40
C GLY A 277 -11.09 17.96 10.57
N THR A 278 -11.56 17.28 11.61
CA THR A 278 -11.26 15.87 11.88
C THR A 278 -11.82 14.96 10.78
N GLY A 279 -13.08 15.16 10.36
CA GLY A 279 -13.70 14.42 9.27
C GLY A 279 -12.99 14.64 7.93
N SER A 280 -12.63 15.89 7.64
CA SER A 280 -11.96 16.27 6.39
C SER A 280 -10.56 15.66 6.25
N ILE A 281 -9.76 15.71 7.32
CA ILE A 281 -8.39 15.16 7.33
C ILE A 281 -8.44 13.63 7.26
N SER A 282 -9.27 13.00 8.10
CA SER A 282 -9.41 11.55 8.10
C SER A 282 -9.93 11.00 6.76
N CYS A 283 -10.93 11.65 6.18
CA CYS A 283 -11.46 11.32 4.87
C CYS A 283 -10.38 11.43 3.79
N SER A 284 -9.63 12.53 3.78
CA SER A 284 -8.53 12.73 2.85
C SER A 284 -7.49 11.61 2.94
N ILE A 285 -7.05 11.27 4.16
CA ILE A 285 -6.08 10.19 4.37
C ILE A 285 -6.67 8.85 3.93
N ALA A 286 -7.90 8.53 4.31
CA ALA A 286 -8.57 7.27 4.01
C ALA A 286 -8.72 7.03 2.49
N LEU A 287 -9.04 8.08 1.73
CA LEU A 287 -9.25 7.99 0.29
C LEU A 287 -7.92 7.84 -0.47
N ILE A 288 -6.92 8.66 -0.16
CA ILE A 288 -5.64 8.59 -0.89
C ILE A 288 -4.80 7.37 -0.52
N SER A 289 -4.90 6.87 0.71
CA SER A 289 -4.30 5.59 1.09
C SER A 289 -5.09 4.39 0.58
N ASN A 290 -6.34 4.58 0.14
CA ASN A 290 -7.33 3.53 -0.11
C ASN A 290 -7.64 2.66 1.13
N PHE A 291 -7.43 3.19 2.34
CA PHE A 291 -7.85 2.53 3.58
C PHE A 291 -9.38 2.47 3.73
N GLY A 292 -10.10 3.45 3.15
CA GLY A 292 -11.56 3.42 3.05
C GLY A 292 -12.34 3.75 4.33
N THR A 293 -11.71 3.69 5.51
CA THR A 293 -12.39 4.01 6.78
C THR A 293 -11.96 5.39 7.29
N ALA A 294 -12.95 6.24 7.56
CA ALA A 294 -12.78 7.59 8.08
C ALA A 294 -13.52 7.78 9.41
N VAL A 295 -13.36 8.93 10.06
CA VAL A 295 -14.09 9.29 11.29
C VAL A 295 -14.96 10.53 11.07
N GLY A 296 -15.72 10.90 12.10
CA GLY A 296 -16.64 12.05 12.03
C GLY A 296 -17.82 11.75 11.12
N GLU A 297 -18.12 12.69 10.22
CA GLU A 297 -19.27 12.63 9.31
C GLU A 297 -19.25 11.43 8.36
N PHE A 298 -18.07 10.87 8.11
CA PHE A 298 -17.87 9.73 7.23
C PHE A 298 -17.67 8.40 7.97
N ALA A 299 -17.85 8.37 9.30
CA ALA A 299 -17.64 7.17 10.12
C ALA A 299 -18.62 6.04 9.78
N ALA A 300 -19.88 6.36 9.47
CA ALA A 300 -20.89 5.39 9.03
C ALA A 300 -20.80 5.08 7.52
N GLY A 301 -19.84 5.69 6.82
CA GLY A 301 -19.66 5.59 5.37
C GLY A 301 -19.95 6.90 4.63
N TYR A 302 -19.77 6.85 3.31
CA TYR A 302 -19.79 8.04 2.43
C TYR A 302 -21.14 8.30 1.76
N GLY A 303 -22.18 7.52 2.09
CA GLY A 303 -23.47 7.55 1.40
C GLY A 303 -24.21 8.88 1.51
N THR A 304 -24.06 9.57 2.64
CA THR A 304 -24.69 10.86 2.96
C THR A 304 -24.02 12.05 2.28
N ALA A 305 -22.86 11.87 1.65
CA ALA A 305 -22.17 12.94 0.95
C ALA A 305 -22.92 13.37 -0.32
N PRO A 306 -22.98 14.68 -0.65
CA PRO A 306 -23.49 15.16 -1.93
C PRO A 306 -22.72 14.59 -3.12
N ASP A 307 -23.38 14.46 -4.26
CA ASP A 307 -22.82 13.80 -5.46
C ASP A 307 -21.54 14.46 -5.97
N ILE A 308 -21.44 15.79 -5.88
CA ILE A 308 -20.23 16.52 -6.27
C ILE A 308 -19.03 16.14 -5.39
N ILE A 309 -19.24 15.95 -4.09
CA ILE A 309 -18.20 15.55 -3.14
C ILE A 309 -17.81 14.10 -3.39
N LYS A 310 -18.77 13.22 -3.67
CA LYS A 310 -18.49 11.83 -4.07
C LYS A 310 -17.60 11.76 -5.32
N LEU A 311 -17.82 12.62 -6.32
CA LEU A 311 -16.97 12.69 -7.51
C LEU A 311 -15.53 13.06 -7.15
N ILE A 312 -15.36 14.06 -6.28
CA ILE A 312 -14.04 14.48 -5.78
C ILE A 312 -13.36 13.32 -5.01
N MET A 313 -14.11 12.58 -4.20
CA MET A 313 -13.61 11.41 -3.47
C MET A 313 -13.15 10.29 -4.43
N ILE A 314 -13.90 10.03 -5.51
CA ILE A 314 -13.52 9.06 -6.55
C ILE A 314 -12.17 9.44 -7.20
N VAL A 315 -12.00 10.71 -7.55
CA VAL A 315 -10.74 11.21 -8.12
C VAL A 315 -9.58 11.03 -7.13
N MET A 316 -9.82 11.28 -5.85
CA MET A 316 -8.81 11.12 -4.80
C MET A 316 -8.38 9.66 -4.62
N MET A 317 -9.32 8.72 -4.58
CA MET A 317 -9.01 7.29 -4.52
C MET A 317 -8.22 6.85 -5.75
N TRP A 318 -8.55 7.37 -6.93
CA TRP A 318 -7.85 7.07 -8.17
C TRP A 318 -6.38 7.54 -8.14
N PHE A 319 -6.11 8.74 -7.61
CA PHE A 319 -4.75 9.23 -7.37
C PHE A 319 -3.96 8.32 -6.43
N GLY A 320 -4.60 7.86 -5.35
CA GLY A 320 -4.00 6.92 -4.40
C GLY A 320 -3.66 5.57 -5.06
N ARG A 321 -4.57 5.06 -5.90
CA ARG A 321 -4.49 3.70 -6.45
C ARG A 321 -3.54 3.58 -7.65
N LEU A 322 -3.39 4.65 -8.46
CA LEU A 322 -2.48 4.67 -9.61
C LEU A 322 -1.03 5.01 -9.27
N GLU A 323 -0.72 5.30 -8.00
CA GLU A 323 0.44 6.06 -7.57
C GLU A 323 0.47 7.48 -8.16
N ILE A 324 0.66 8.48 -7.28
CA ILE A 324 0.51 9.90 -7.62
C ILE A 324 1.39 10.32 -8.80
N LEU A 325 2.61 9.77 -8.94
CA LEU A 325 3.50 10.11 -10.05
C LEU A 325 2.95 9.66 -11.41
N VAL A 326 2.35 8.46 -11.48
CA VAL A 326 1.79 7.96 -12.74
C VAL A 326 0.57 8.77 -13.10
N ALA A 327 -0.29 9.07 -12.13
CA ALA A 327 -1.46 9.91 -12.33
C ALA A 327 -1.06 11.34 -12.81
N MET A 328 -0.04 11.94 -12.19
CA MET A 328 0.47 13.25 -12.63
C MET A 328 1.17 13.20 -14.00
N ALA A 329 1.88 12.12 -14.31
CA ALA A 329 2.48 11.93 -15.63
C ALA A 329 1.41 11.85 -16.73
N ILE A 330 0.29 11.16 -16.46
CA ILE A 330 -0.85 11.08 -17.39
C ILE A 330 -1.51 12.46 -17.55
N LEU A 331 -1.57 13.28 -16.51
CA LEU A 331 -2.14 14.63 -16.61
C LEU A 331 -1.18 15.65 -17.24
N SER A 332 0.11 15.34 -17.37
CA SER A 332 1.11 16.25 -17.93
C SER A 332 1.04 16.28 -19.47
N PRO A 333 0.68 17.42 -20.10
CA PRO A 333 0.59 17.52 -21.56
C PRO A 333 1.92 17.25 -22.27
N ARG A 334 3.04 17.43 -21.57
CA ARG A 334 4.39 17.17 -22.11
C ARG A 334 4.60 15.68 -22.41
N VAL A 335 4.10 14.79 -21.55
CA VAL A 335 4.23 13.33 -21.73
C VAL A 335 3.50 12.88 -22.99
N TRP A 336 2.30 13.41 -23.24
CA TRP A 336 1.54 13.14 -24.46
C TRP A 336 2.25 13.63 -25.72
N LYS A 337 2.86 14.82 -25.66
CA LYS A 337 3.61 15.39 -26.78
C LYS A 337 4.84 14.55 -27.14
N ASP A 338 5.61 14.12 -26.14
CA ASP A 338 6.81 13.30 -26.34
C ASP A 338 6.46 11.87 -26.81
N GLN A 339 5.39 11.28 -26.29
CA GLN A 339 4.88 10.00 -26.79
C GLN A 339 4.42 10.10 -28.26
N TYR A 340 3.66 11.15 -28.61
CA TYR A 340 3.23 11.38 -29.99
C TYR A 340 4.42 11.55 -30.95
N LEU A 341 5.46 12.28 -30.53
CA LEU A 341 6.68 12.45 -31.32
C LEU A 341 7.44 11.14 -31.51
N ASN A 342 7.56 10.30 -30.47
CA ASN A 342 8.21 8.99 -30.56
C ASN A 342 7.42 8.01 -31.45
N PHE A 343 6.09 7.99 -31.35
CA PHE A 343 5.23 7.21 -32.25
C PHE A 343 5.40 7.62 -33.72
N ARG A 344 5.50 8.93 -33.98
CA ARG A 344 5.71 9.46 -35.33
C ARG A 344 7.10 9.13 -35.88
N LYS A 345 8.13 9.08 -35.01
CA LYS A 345 9.50 8.70 -35.39
C LYS A 345 9.60 7.20 -35.74
N ASN A 346 9.05 6.32 -34.91
CA ASN A 346 8.99 4.87 -35.21
C ASN A 346 8.20 4.51 -36.47
N ARG A 347 7.26 5.36 -36.91
CA ARG A 347 6.54 5.19 -38.19
C ARG A 347 7.30 5.71 -39.41
N ARG A 348 8.38 6.48 -39.23
CA ARG A 348 9.25 6.95 -40.33
C ARG A 348 10.44 6.03 -40.54
N ASP A 349 10.83 5.29 -39.51
CA ASP A 349 11.98 4.38 -39.54
C ASP A 349 11.59 2.93 -39.92
N ASN A 350 10.29 2.66 -40.18
CA ASN A 350 9.71 1.41 -40.71
C ASN A 350 9.07 1.65 -42.07
#